data_AF-A0A2M7I7K2-F1
#
_entry.id   AF-A0A2M7I7K2-F1
#
_cell.length_a   1.000
_cell.length_b   1.000
_cell.length_c   1.000
_cell.angle_alpha   90.00
_cell.angle_beta   90.00
_cell.angle_gamma   90.00
#
_symmetry.space_group_name_H-M   'P 1'
#
loop_
_entity.id
_entity.type
_entity.pdbx_description
1 polymer ?
#
loop_
_entity_poly.entity_id
_entity_poly.type
_entity_poly.pdbx_seq_one_letter_code
_entity_poly.pdbx_strand_id
1 'polypeptide(L)'
;TSADGFRQVFFQGHPEYDTISLLKEYKRDLLLHSAGGLKQPPPFPANYFAAREQAILDEYHARMAAAAAHGGPKPAFPEALIADRLDNTWHDTGEAVVANWIGLTYQITHRVRKLPFMDGIDPNNPLGL
;
A
#
# COMPACT_ATOMS: atom_id res chain seq x y z
N THR A 1 19.45 14.42 -1.57
CA THR A 1 18.25 15.07 -1.02
C THR A 1 18.14 16.46 -1.61
N SER A 2 16.91 16.96 -1.87
CA SER A 2 16.73 18.34 -2.33
C SER A 2 17.00 19.31 -1.19
N ALA A 3 17.74 20.39 -1.44
CA ALA A 3 17.99 21.44 -0.44
C ALA A 3 16.71 22.17 -0.01
N ASP A 4 15.71 22.22 -0.89
CA ASP A 4 14.42 22.91 -0.67
C ASP A 4 13.29 21.99 -0.19
N GLY A 5 13.50 20.66 -0.10
CA GLY A 5 12.45 19.70 0.25
C GLY A 5 11.25 19.60 -0.72
N PHE A 6 11.26 20.33 -1.84
CA PHE A 6 10.17 20.42 -2.81
C PHE A 6 10.48 19.72 -4.13
N ARG A 7 11.67 19.95 -4.71
CA ARG A 7 12.01 19.46 -6.06
C ARG A 7 12.13 17.95 -6.18
N GLN A 8 12.44 17.29 -5.07
CA GLN A 8 12.59 15.83 -5.02
C GLN A 8 11.89 15.32 -3.76
N VAL A 9 10.82 14.55 -3.96
CA VAL A 9 10.08 13.86 -2.89
C VAL A 9 10.28 12.36 -3.10
N PHE A 10 10.72 11.66 -2.05
CA PHE A 10 11.00 10.23 -2.10
C PHE A 10 10.07 9.49 -1.14
N PHE A 11 9.44 8.42 -1.62
CA PHE A 11 8.57 7.56 -0.82
C PHE A 11 9.25 6.19 -0.65
N GLN A 12 9.26 5.69 0.59
CA GLN A 12 9.74 4.34 0.91
C GLN A 12 8.59 3.38 1.26
N GLY A 13 7.38 3.91 1.42
CA GLY A 13 6.15 3.14 1.58
C GLY A 13 5.19 3.39 0.42
N HIS A 14 4.01 2.78 0.53
CA HIS A 14 2.99 2.81 -0.51
C HIS A 14 1.72 3.55 -0.05
N PRO A 15 1.74 4.89 0.11
CA PRO A 15 0.56 5.65 0.51
C PRO A 15 -0.58 5.57 -0.52
N GLU A 16 -0.28 5.16 -1.76
CA GLU A 16 -1.23 4.96 -2.84
C GLU A 16 -2.03 3.65 -2.74
N TYR A 17 -1.64 2.74 -1.84
CA TYR A 17 -2.30 1.45 -1.71
C TYR A 17 -3.76 1.61 -1.30
N ASP A 18 -4.63 0.90 -2.02
CA ASP A 18 -6.02 0.71 -1.65
C ASP A 18 -6.13 -0.25 -0.45
N THR A 19 -7.27 -0.17 0.22
CA THR A 19 -7.69 -0.97 1.38
C THR A 19 -7.46 -2.46 1.20
N ILE A 20 -7.55 -2.99 -0.03
CA ILE A 20 -7.41 -4.41 -0.34
C ILE A 20 -6.04 -4.82 -0.89
N SER A 21 -5.11 -3.88 -1.10
CA SER A 21 -3.81 -4.17 -1.74
C SER A 21 -3.01 -5.22 -0.97
N LEU A 22 -2.86 -5.04 0.34
CA LEU A 22 -2.11 -5.98 1.19
C LEU A 22 -2.84 -7.34 1.32
N LEU A 23 -4.18 -7.36 1.23
CA LEU A 23 -4.95 -8.61 1.21
C LEU A 23 -4.66 -9.42 -0.06
N LYS A 24 -4.58 -8.75 -1.22
CA LYS A 24 -4.25 -9.40 -2.49
C LYS A 24 -2.84 -9.96 -2.48
N GLU A 25 -1.87 -9.23 -1.94
CA GLU A 25 -0.49 -9.71 -1.77
C GLU A 25 -0.42 -10.92 -0.83
N TYR A 26 -1.07 -10.84 0.34
CA TYR A 26 -1.14 -11.96 1.28
C TYR A 26 -1.78 -13.21 0.65
N LYS A 27 -2.90 -13.04 -0.06
CA LYS A 27 -3.58 -14.11 -0.80
C LYS A 27 -2.67 -14.75 -1.84
N ARG A 28 -1.98 -13.93 -2.65
CA ARG A 28 -1.03 -14.40 -3.68
C ARG A 28 0.05 -15.27 -3.05
N ASP A 29 0.68 -14.79 -1.98
CA ASP A 29 1.83 -15.47 -1.37
C ASP A 29 1.40 -16.72 -0.60
N LEU A 30 0.24 -16.70 0.06
CA LEU A 30 -0.31 -17.88 0.73
C LEU A 30 -0.68 -19.00 -0.26
N LEU A 31 -1.26 -18.63 -1.42
CA LEU A 31 -1.55 -19.59 -2.48
C LEU A 31 -0.27 -20.13 -3.11
N LEU A 32 0.76 -19.29 -3.28
CA LEU A 32 2.06 -19.71 -3.78
C LEU A 32 2.75 -20.68 -2.81
N HIS A 33 2.69 -20.42 -1.50
CA HIS A 33 3.14 -21.35 -0.47
C HIS A 33 2.40 -22.69 -0.55
N SER A 34 1.06 -22.65 -0.65
CA SER A 34 0.23 -23.86 -0.76
C SER A 34 0.51 -24.68 -2.03
N ALA A 35 1.09 -24.06 -3.07
CA ALA A 35 1.55 -24.72 -4.28
C ALA A 35 3.02 -25.19 -4.21
N GLY A 36 3.70 -25.01 -3.08
CA GLY A 36 5.12 -25.35 -2.88
C GLY A 36 6.11 -24.32 -3.44
N GLY A 37 5.63 -23.17 -3.92
CA GLY A 37 6.48 -22.10 -4.48
C GLY A 37 7.19 -21.26 -3.41
N LEU A 38 6.71 -21.30 -2.17
CA LEU A 38 7.36 -20.70 -1.00
C LEU A 38 7.54 -21.75 0.10
N LYS A 39 8.69 -21.71 0.78
CA LYS A 39 9.01 -22.67 1.85
C LYS A 39 8.15 -22.47 3.10
N GLN A 40 7.76 -21.23 3.38
CA GLN A 40 6.98 -20.85 4.55
C GLN A 40 5.78 -20.01 4.12
N PRO A 41 4.67 -20.03 4.89
CA PRO A 41 3.55 -19.14 4.63
C PRO A 41 3.97 -17.68 4.87
N PRO A 42 3.35 -16.71 4.18
CA PRO A 42 3.60 -15.31 4.47
C PRO A 42 3.15 -14.97 5.90
N PRO A 43 3.89 -14.12 6.63
CA PRO A 43 3.39 -13.58 7.89
C PRO A 43 2.20 -12.66 7.61
N PHE A 44 1.36 -12.41 8.63
CA PHE A 44 0.36 -11.35 8.52
C PHE A 44 1.05 -9.98 8.40
N PRO A 45 0.59 -9.11 7.48
CA PRO A 45 1.04 -7.71 7.46
C PRO A 45 0.74 -7.05 8.81
N ALA A 46 1.75 -6.36 9.35
CA ALA A 46 1.64 -5.73 10.66
C ALA A 46 0.53 -4.66 10.66
N ASN A 47 -0.29 -4.65 11.72
CA ASN A 47 -1.37 -3.68 11.94
C ASN A 47 -2.41 -3.58 10.82
N TYR A 48 -2.57 -4.62 9.99
CA TYR A 48 -3.52 -4.60 8.88
C TYR A 48 -4.75 -5.48 9.13
N PHE A 49 -4.56 -6.73 9.56
CA PHE A 49 -5.66 -7.62 9.92
C PHE A 49 -5.95 -7.56 11.42
N ALA A 50 -7.20 -7.36 11.80
CA ALA A 50 -7.64 -7.57 13.17
C ALA A 50 -7.72 -9.07 13.52
N ALA A 51 -7.84 -9.38 14.81
CA ALA A 51 -7.76 -10.77 15.31
C ALA A 51 -8.81 -11.71 14.68
N ARG A 52 -10.02 -11.20 14.38
CA ARG A 52 -11.08 -11.99 13.72
C ARG A 52 -10.67 -12.40 12.32
N GLU A 53 -10.17 -11.46 11.52
CA GLU A 53 -9.77 -11.69 10.14
C GLU A 53 -8.54 -12.61 10.07
N GLN A 54 -7.59 -12.48 11.01
CA GLN A 54 -6.49 -13.43 11.17
C GLN A 54 -6.99 -14.85 11.44
N ALA A 55 -7.94 -15.01 12.38
CA ALA A 55 -8.51 -16.33 12.69
C ALA A 55 -9.22 -16.97 11.48
N ILE A 56 -9.93 -16.18 10.66
CA ILE A 56 -10.55 -16.66 9.41
C ILE A 56 -9.49 -17.15 8.42
N LEU A 57 -8.38 -16.42 8.29
CA LEU A 57 -7.28 -16.77 7.40
C LEU A 57 -6.51 -18.00 7.89
N ASP A 58 -6.30 -18.13 9.20
CA ASP A 58 -5.70 -19.32 9.81
C ASP A 58 -6.57 -20.56 9.59
N GLU A 59 -7.89 -20.44 9.78
CA GLU A 59 -8.83 -21.52 9.48
C GLU A 59 -8.80 -21.90 7.99
N TYR A 60 -8.79 -20.91 7.10
CA TYR A 60 -8.64 -21.16 5.67
C TYR A 60 -7.34 -21.91 5.35
N HIS A 61 -6.22 -21.53 5.97
CA HIS A 61 -4.94 -22.20 5.80
C HIS A 61 -4.98 -23.65 6.29
N ALA A 62 -5.58 -23.91 7.45
CA ALA A 62 -5.78 -25.27 7.96
C ALA A 62 -6.64 -26.12 7.02
N ARG A 63 -7.73 -25.56 6.47
CA ARG A 63 -8.60 -26.23 5.49
C ARG A 63 -7.87 -26.54 4.19
N MET A 64 -7.02 -25.62 3.72
CA MET A 64 -6.14 -25.85 2.55
C MET A 64 -5.18 -27.01 2.77
N ALA A 65 -4.52 -27.07 3.93
CA ALA A 65 -3.60 -28.15 4.29
C ALA A 65 -4.32 -29.50 4.37
N ALA A 66 -5.50 -29.55 4.99
CA ALA A 66 -6.32 -30.76 5.06
C ALA A 66 -6.76 -31.24 3.66
N ALA A 67 -7.20 -30.32 2.80
CA ALA A 67 -7.56 -30.64 1.42
C ALA A 67 -6.37 -31.23 0.64
N ALA A 68 -5.17 -30.67 0.82
CA ALA A 68 -3.95 -31.20 0.20
C ALA A 68 -3.60 -32.60 0.70
N ALA A 69 -3.73 -32.87 2.00
CA ALA A 69 -3.43 -34.17 2.59
C ALA A 69 -4.42 -35.28 2.19
N HIS A 70 -5.69 -34.92 1.99
CA HIS A 70 -6.77 -35.88 1.69
C HIS A 70 -7.20 -35.89 0.22
N GLY A 71 -6.55 -35.13 -0.66
CA GLY A 71 -6.92 -35.01 -2.08
C GLY A 71 -8.30 -34.36 -2.29
N GLY A 72 -8.76 -33.55 -1.34
CA GLY A 72 -10.04 -32.86 -1.39
C GLY A 72 -10.03 -31.60 -2.26
N PRO A 73 -11.20 -31.02 -2.55
CA PRO A 73 -11.29 -29.76 -3.28
C PRO A 73 -10.68 -28.62 -2.46
N LYS A 74 -9.96 -27.71 -3.14
CA LYS A 74 -9.40 -26.51 -2.49
C LYS A 74 -10.54 -25.58 -2.07
N PRO A 75 -10.59 -25.13 -0.79
CA PRO A 75 -11.56 -24.12 -0.37
C PRO A 75 -11.38 -22.81 -1.16
N ALA A 76 -12.47 -22.08 -1.37
CA ALA A 76 -12.40 -20.72 -1.90
C ALA A 76 -11.79 -19.77 -0.86
N PHE A 77 -11.00 -18.79 -1.33
CA PHE A 77 -10.42 -17.78 -0.44
C PHE A 77 -11.54 -16.91 0.18
N PRO A 78 -11.54 -16.68 1.50
CA PRO A 78 -12.66 -16.07 2.23
C PRO A 78 -12.72 -14.54 2.11
N GLU A 79 -12.51 -13.99 0.92
CA GLU A 79 -12.44 -12.54 0.66
C GLU A 79 -13.69 -11.80 1.15
N ALA A 80 -14.87 -12.34 0.84
CA ALA A 80 -16.16 -11.75 1.21
C ALA A 80 -16.41 -11.67 2.73
N LEU A 81 -15.65 -12.41 3.55
CA LEU A 81 -15.77 -12.36 5.02
C LEU A 81 -14.84 -11.33 5.66
N ILE A 82 -13.87 -10.84 4.89
CA ILE A 82 -12.72 -10.05 5.34
C ILE A 82 -12.75 -8.63 4.73
N ALA A 83 -12.96 -8.51 3.42
CA ALA A 83 -12.71 -7.28 2.66
C ALA A 83 -13.44 -6.05 3.23
N ASP A 84 -14.73 -6.19 3.55
CA ASP A 84 -15.57 -5.09 4.06
C ASP A 84 -15.22 -4.65 5.50
N ARG A 85 -14.28 -5.33 6.16
CA ARG A 85 -13.85 -5.06 7.54
C ARG A 85 -12.41 -4.59 7.63
N LEU A 86 -11.74 -4.49 6.49
CA LEU A 86 -10.43 -3.89 6.41
C LEU A 86 -10.55 -2.37 6.48
N ASP A 87 -9.60 -1.75 7.16
CA ASP A 87 -9.54 -0.31 7.31
C ASP A 87 -8.26 0.21 6.66
N ASN A 88 -8.39 1.23 5.81
CA ASN A 88 -7.26 1.91 5.20
C ASN A 88 -6.87 3.11 6.06
N THR A 89 -6.07 2.84 7.08
CA THR A 89 -5.66 3.87 8.05
C THR A 89 -4.66 4.87 7.49
N TRP A 90 -4.15 4.69 6.27
CA TRP A 90 -3.15 5.57 5.65
C TRP A 90 -3.71 6.47 4.55
N HIS A 91 -4.96 6.25 4.11
CA HIS A 91 -5.57 6.96 2.99
C HIS A 91 -5.49 8.48 3.12
N ASP A 92 -6.04 9.04 4.20
CA ASP A 92 -6.12 10.49 4.42
C ASP A 92 -4.73 11.14 4.48
N THR A 93 -3.76 10.44 5.07
CA THR A 93 -2.38 10.94 5.17
C THR A 93 -1.68 10.87 3.82
N GLY A 94 -1.88 9.78 3.06
CA GLY A 94 -1.36 9.64 1.70
C GLY A 94 -1.91 10.71 0.77
N GLU A 95 -3.21 10.95 0.82
CA GLU A 95 -3.87 12.03 0.08
C GLU A 95 -3.28 13.39 0.45
N ALA A 96 -3.18 13.71 1.75
CA ALA A 96 -2.66 14.99 2.21
C ALA A 96 -1.22 15.25 1.72
N VAL A 97 -0.33 14.26 1.77
CA VAL A 97 1.06 14.42 1.30
C VAL A 97 1.10 14.74 -0.20
N VAL A 98 0.33 14.00 -1.01
CA VAL A 98 0.28 14.21 -2.46
C VAL A 98 -0.39 15.54 -2.80
N ALA A 99 -1.50 15.88 -2.14
CA ALA A 99 -2.22 17.13 -2.34
C ALA A 99 -1.35 18.35 -2.00
N ASN A 100 -0.60 18.30 -0.89
CA ASN A 100 0.33 19.37 -0.51
C ASN A 100 1.42 19.57 -1.56
N TRP A 101 2.02 18.48 -2.06
CA TRP A 101 3.06 18.56 -3.08
C TRP A 101 2.53 19.11 -4.42
N ILE A 102 1.33 18.68 -4.83
CA ILE A 102 0.66 19.21 -6.02
C ILE A 102 0.34 20.70 -5.82
N GLY A 103 -0.17 21.09 -4.64
CA GLY A 103 -0.46 22.48 -4.29
C GLY A 103 0.77 23.38 -4.43
N LEU A 104 1.91 22.96 -3.87
CA LEU A 104 3.20 23.66 -4.02
C LEU A 104 3.63 23.76 -5.48
N THR A 105 3.43 22.69 -6.26
CA THR A 105 3.74 22.69 -7.68
C THR A 105 2.94 23.76 -8.41
N TYR A 106 1.63 23.87 -8.15
CA TYR A 106 0.78 24.90 -8.75
C TYR A 106 1.10 26.33 -8.30
N GLN A 107 1.54 26.52 -7.06
CA GLN A 107 1.79 27.85 -6.50
C GLN A 107 3.15 28.43 -6.90
N ILE A 108 4.16 27.57 -7.11
CA ILE A 108 5.56 28.00 -7.21
C ILE A 108 6.09 27.83 -8.65
N THR A 109 5.66 26.80 -9.36
CA THR A 109 6.22 26.49 -10.69
C THR A 109 5.59 27.33 -11.79
N HIS A 110 6.37 27.62 -12.84
CA HIS A 110 5.91 28.46 -13.93
C HIS A 110 4.93 27.71 -14.85
N ARG A 111 3.87 28.38 -15.32
CA ARG A 111 2.90 27.80 -16.29
C ARG A 111 3.54 27.42 -17.64
N VAL A 112 4.56 28.18 -18.06
CA VAL A 112 5.37 27.89 -19.25
C VAL A 112 6.40 26.83 -18.88
N ARG A 113 6.24 25.62 -19.41
CA ARG A 113 7.04 24.41 -19.07
C ARG A 113 8.55 24.54 -19.18
N LYS A 114 9.06 25.53 -19.91
CA LYS A 114 10.50 25.79 -20.07
C LYS A 114 11.10 26.65 -18.96
N LEU A 115 10.26 27.23 -18.10
CA LEU A 115 10.67 28.04 -16.97
C LEU A 115 10.40 27.26 -15.68
N PRO A 116 11.33 27.26 -14.70
CA PRO A 116 11.19 26.44 -13.50
C PRO A 116 10.16 27.04 -12.52
N PHE A 117 10.23 28.35 -12.28
CA PHE A 117 9.46 29.05 -11.24
C PHE A 117 8.75 30.28 -11.77
N MET A 118 7.66 30.66 -11.11
CA MET A 118 6.96 31.92 -11.36
C MET A 118 7.88 33.12 -11.14
N ASP A 119 7.53 34.25 -11.76
CA ASP A 119 8.27 35.50 -11.58
C ASP A 119 8.30 35.91 -10.10
N GLY A 120 9.49 36.27 -9.61
CA GLY A 120 9.69 36.71 -8.22
C GLY A 120 10.00 35.59 -7.21
N ILE A 121 9.96 34.32 -7.61
CA ILE A 121 10.41 33.20 -6.77
C ILE A 121 11.93 33.06 -6.86
N ASP A 122 12.62 33.02 -5.70
CA ASP A 122 14.06 32.75 -5.64
C ASP A 122 14.34 31.28 -5.99
N PRO A 123 15.09 30.97 -7.06
CA PRO A 123 15.48 29.61 -7.38
C PRO A 123 16.38 28.95 -6.33
N ASN A 124 17.00 29.68 -5.41
CA ASN A 124 17.78 29.08 -4.33
C ASN A 124 16.95 28.84 -3.06
N ASN A 125 15.82 29.55 -2.90
CA ASN A 125 14.88 29.35 -1.81
C ASN A 125 13.41 29.48 -2.29
N PRO A 126 12.89 28.48 -3.04
CA PRO A 126 11.56 28.58 -3.65
C PRO A 126 10.41 28.52 -2.64
N LEU A 127 10.66 28.02 -1.43
CA LEU A 127 9.66 27.97 -0.34
C LEU A 127 9.74 29.16 0.62
N GLY A 128 10.83 29.94 0.58
CA GLY A 128 11.07 31.02 1.55
C GLY A 128 11.23 30.54 2.98
N LEU A 129 11.63 29.27 3.18
CA LEU A 129 11.85 28.64 4.49
C LEU A 129 13.32 28.70 4.90
#